data_AF-A0A257N268-F1
#
_entry.id   AF-A0A257N268-F1
#
_cell.length_a   1.000
_cell.length_b   1.000
_cell.length_c   1.000
_cell.angle_alpha   90.00
_cell.angle_beta   90.00
_cell.angle_gamma   90.00
#
_symmetry.space_group_name_H-M   'P 1'
#
loop_
_entity.id
_entity.type
_entity.pdbx_description
1 polymer ?
#
loop_
_entity_poly.entity_id
_entity_poly.type
_entity_poly.pdbx_seq_one_letter_code
_entity_poly.pdbx_strand_id
1 'polypeptide(L)'
;MSFEEEMEELESAEDFLQYFQLDYVPSVVHVNRLHILQRFHDYLQKAGDDMPENEPAKRAVYSKLLMRAYQDFVESDAQTEKVFKVFSMGEPQTAFVSLSDIKI
;
A
#
# COMPACT_ATOMS: atom_id res chain seq x y z
N MET A 1 -1.93 -24.43 -0.02
CA MET A 1 -1.12 -23.40 -0.67
C MET A 1 -0.58 -22.52 0.44
N SER A 2 0.73 -22.31 0.47
CA SER A 2 1.42 -21.32 1.28
C SER A 2 1.07 -19.92 0.78
N PHE A 3 1.17 -18.91 1.64
CA PHE A 3 1.03 -17.51 1.24
C PHE A 3 1.94 -17.14 0.05
N GLU A 4 3.14 -17.71 -0.04
CA GLU A 4 4.08 -17.43 -1.13
C GLU A 4 3.61 -18.03 -2.46
N GLU A 5 3.06 -19.25 -2.43
CA GLU A 5 2.48 -19.89 -3.62
C GLU A 5 1.26 -19.10 -4.11
N GLU A 6 0.37 -18.67 -3.20
CA GLU A 6 -0.78 -17.84 -3.54
C GLU A 6 -0.36 -16.52 -4.20
N MET A 7 0.75 -15.92 -3.75
CA MET A 7 1.28 -14.67 -4.30
C MET A 7 1.89 -14.84 -5.70
N GLU A 8 2.46 -16.00 -6.02
CA GLU A 8 3.00 -16.31 -7.35
C GLU A 8 1.90 -16.55 -8.40
N GLU A 9 0.69 -16.93 -7.98
CA GLU A 9 -0.46 -17.10 -8.88
C GLU A 9 -1.09 -15.77 -9.32
N LEU A 10 -0.77 -14.65 -8.67
CA LEU A 10 -1.36 -13.34 -8.95
C LEU A 10 -0.58 -12.61 -10.06
N GLU A 11 -1.28 -12.23 -11.12
CA GLU A 11 -0.68 -11.69 -12.34
C GLU A 11 -0.89 -10.18 -12.55
N SER A 12 -1.92 -9.61 -11.94
CA SER A 12 -2.29 -8.21 -12.15
C SER A 12 -2.56 -7.46 -10.85
N ALA A 13 -2.49 -6.11 -10.90
CA ALA A 13 -2.80 -5.26 -9.75
C ALA A 13 -4.20 -5.53 -9.19
N GLU A 14 -5.19 -5.77 -10.05
CA GLU A 14 -6.53 -6.17 -9.64
C GLU A 14 -6.55 -7.51 -8.90
N ASP A 15 -5.79 -8.51 -9.35
CA ASP A 15 -5.73 -9.81 -8.66
C ASP A 15 -5.18 -9.65 -7.25
N PHE A 16 -4.11 -8.88 -7.08
CA PHE A 16 -3.57 -8.57 -5.76
C PHE A 16 -4.59 -7.82 -4.89
N LEU A 17 -5.22 -6.76 -5.41
CA LEU A 17 -6.19 -5.98 -4.65
C LEU A 17 -7.41 -6.83 -4.25
N GLN A 18 -7.90 -7.69 -5.15
CA GLN A 18 -9.00 -8.61 -4.87
C GLN A 18 -8.61 -9.69 -3.85
N TYR A 19 -7.42 -10.28 -3.98
CA TYR A 19 -6.90 -11.29 -3.06
C TYR A 19 -6.78 -10.73 -1.63
N PHE A 20 -6.27 -9.51 -1.47
CA PHE A 20 -6.19 -8.83 -0.18
C PHE A 20 -7.51 -8.16 0.26
N GLN A 21 -8.58 -8.27 -0.53
CA GLN A 21 -9.89 -7.66 -0.27
C GLN A 21 -9.80 -6.14 -0.02
N LEU A 22 -8.96 -5.46 -0.80
CA LEU A 22 -8.79 -4.02 -0.76
C LEU A 22 -9.76 -3.35 -1.73
N ASP A 23 -10.45 -2.31 -1.26
CA ASP A 23 -11.30 -1.49 -2.11
C ASP A 23 -10.46 -0.68 -3.12
N TYR A 24 -10.88 -0.69 -4.38
CA TYR A 24 -10.23 0.07 -5.44
C TYR A 24 -11.22 0.53 -6.51
N VAL A 25 -10.84 1.59 -7.23
CA VAL A 25 -11.55 2.07 -8.42
C VAL A 25 -10.97 1.37 -9.67
N PRO A 26 -11.76 0.54 -10.38
CA PRO A 26 -11.24 -0.25 -11.51
C PRO A 26 -10.60 0.59 -12.61
N SER A 27 -11.14 1.76 -12.93
CA SER A 27 -10.58 2.65 -13.96
C SER A 27 -9.19 3.17 -13.60
N VAL A 28 -8.96 3.52 -12.33
CA VAL A 28 -7.65 3.99 -11.86
C VAL A 28 -6.64 2.86 -11.92
N VAL A 29 -7.01 1.68 -11.42
CA VAL A 29 -6.13 0.51 -11.44
C VAL A 29 -5.82 0.08 -12.87
N HIS A 30 -6.82 -0.03 -13.73
CA HIS A 30 -6.66 -0.46 -15.12
C HIS A 30 -5.63 0.39 -15.90
N VAL A 31 -5.64 1.71 -15.69
CA VAL A 31 -4.68 2.62 -16.33
C VAL A 31 -3.30 2.55 -15.68
N ASN A 32 -3.23 2.31 -14.36
CA ASN A 32 -1.99 2.38 -13.59
C ASN A 32 -1.42 1.00 -13.17
N ARG A 33 -1.93 -0.12 -13.70
CA ARG A 33 -1.59 -1.49 -13.22
C ARG A 33 -0.10 -1.71 -13.04
N LEU A 34 0.67 -1.47 -14.10
CA LEU A 34 2.12 -1.68 -14.09
C LEU A 34 2.84 -0.75 -13.10
N HIS A 35 2.36 0.49 -12.97
CA HIS A 35 2.97 1.45 -12.04
C HIS A 35 2.66 1.10 -10.58
N ILE A 36 1.44 0.63 -10.29
CA ILE A 36 1.06 0.15 -8.96
C ILE A 36 1.92 -1.06 -8.58
N LEU A 37 2.06 -2.05 -9.46
CA LEU A 37 2.88 -3.24 -9.21
C LEU A 37 4.36 -2.88 -9.03
N GLN A 38 4.90 -2.01 -9.89
CA GLN A 38 6.27 -1.55 -9.75
C GLN A 38 6.49 -0.85 -8.41
N ARG A 39 5.60 0.09 -8.04
CA ARG A 39 5.69 0.80 -6.75
C ARG A 39 5.55 -0.13 -5.56
N PHE A 40 4.66 -1.11 -5.66
CA PHE A 40 4.50 -2.15 -4.65
C PHE A 40 5.78 -2.97 -4.46
N HIS A 41 6.43 -3.39 -5.55
CA HIS A 41 7.73 -4.07 -5.50
C HIS A 41 8.82 -3.18 -4.89
N ASP A 42 8.88 -1.90 -5.24
CA ASP A 42 9.83 -0.96 -4.65
C ASP A 42 9.62 -0.84 -3.13
N TYR A 43 8.36 -0.88 -2.66
CA TYR A 43 8.03 -0.87 -1.24
C TYR A 43 8.39 -2.17 -0.54
N LEU A 44 8.16 -3.32 -1.16
CA LEU A 44 8.58 -4.62 -0.62
C LEU A 44 10.10 -4.72 -0.48
N GLN A 45 10.86 -4.26 -1.49
CA GLN A 45 12.32 -4.24 -1.44
C GLN A 45 12.84 -3.36 -0.30
N LYS A 46 12.18 -2.23 -0.02
CA LYS A 46 12.52 -1.35 1.10
C LYS A 46 12.16 -1.96 2.45
N ALA A 47 11.06 -2.72 2.52
CA ALA A 47 10.69 -3.43 3.75
C ALA A 47 11.68 -4.56 4.05
N GLY A 48 12.18 -5.26 3.02
CA GLY A 48 13.38 -6.10 3.06
C GLY A 48 13.55 -6.92 4.35
N ASP A 49 14.57 -6.56 5.13
CA ASP A 49 14.99 -7.24 6.37
C ASP A 49 14.02 -7.04 7.55
N ASP A 50 13.20 -5.99 7.53
CA ASP A 50 12.16 -5.71 8.53
C ASP A 50 10.87 -6.52 8.29
N MET A 51 10.84 -7.39 7.28
CA MET A 51 9.67 -8.19 6.96
C MET A 51 9.46 -9.28 8.02
N PRO A 52 8.27 -9.37 8.65
CA PRO A 52 8.01 -10.39 9.65
C PRO A 52 8.00 -11.80 9.03
N GLU A 53 8.57 -12.78 9.75
CA GLU A 53 8.59 -14.18 9.35
C GLU A 53 7.23 -14.87 9.50
N ASN A 54 6.41 -14.37 10.43
CA ASN A 54 5.08 -14.91 10.70
C ASN A 54 4.11 -14.54 9.57
N GLU A 55 3.49 -15.55 8.96
CA GLU A 55 2.61 -15.40 7.80
C GLU A 55 1.49 -14.34 7.98
N PRO A 56 0.68 -14.33 9.05
CA PRO A 56 -0.36 -13.31 9.20
C PRO A 56 0.20 -11.89 9.32
N ALA A 57 1.34 -11.71 10.00
CA ALA A 57 2.02 -10.42 10.05
C ALA A 57 2.59 -10.02 8.66
N LYS A 58 3.15 -10.98 7.92
CA LYS A 58 3.65 -10.79 6.55
C LYS A 58 2.52 -10.33 5.63
N ARG A 59 1.38 -11.03 5.65
CA ARG A 59 0.16 -10.66 4.91
C ARG A 59 -0.31 -9.24 5.21
N ALA A 60 -0.35 -8.84 6.48
CA ALA A 60 -0.76 -7.50 6.89
C ALA A 60 0.15 -6.41 6.30
N VAL A 61 1.46 -6.64 6.30
CA VAL A 61 2.43 -5.70 5.70
C VAL A 61 2.28 -5.65 4.18
N TYR A 62 2.15 -6.80 3.48
CA TYR A 62 1.91 -6.83 2.03
C TYR A 62 0.66 -6.03 1.66
N SER A 63 -0.46 -6.28 2.35
CA SER A 63 -1.72 -5.54 2.15
C SER A 63 -1.53 -4.03 2.33
N LYS A 64 -0.85 -3.60 3.39
CA LYS A 64 -0.57 -2.18 3.66
C LYS A 64 0.28 -1.53 2.57
N LEU A 65 1.33 -2.21 2.10
CA LEU A 65 2.22 -1.68 1.07
C LEU A 65 1.53 -1.62 -0.30
N LEU A 66 0.70 -2.61 -0.63
CA LEU A 66 -0.12 -2.61 -1.85
C LEU A 66 -1.14 -1.47 -1.84
N MET A 67 -1.85 -1.28 -0.73
CA MET A 67 -2.81 -0.19 -0.58
C MET A 67 -2.13 1.17 -0.72
N ARG A 68 -0.94 1.33 -0.11
CA ARG A 68 -0.14 2.55 -0.27
C ARG A 68 0.27 2.77 -1.72
N ALA A 69 0.75 1.72 -2.41
CA ALA A 69 1.12 1.82 -3.81
C ALA A 69 -0.07 2.26 -4.67
N TYR A 70 -1.26 1.72 -4.44
CA TYR A 70 -2.48 2.17 -5.11
C TYR A 70 -2.83 3.63 -4.80
N GLN A 71 -2.80 4.02 -3.52
CA GLN A 71 -3.14 5.38 -3.08
C GLN A 71 -2.23 6.45 -3.69
N ASP A 72 -0.95 6.17 -3.89
CA ASP A 72 -0.03 7.12 -4.55
C ASP A 72 -0.55 7.57 -5.93
N PHE A 73 -1.23 6.68 -6.67
CA PHE A 73 -1.80 7.00 -7.98
C PHE A 73 -3.18 7.64 -7.88
N VAL A 74 -3.99 7.25 -6.90
CA VAL A 74 -5.27 7.93 -6.61
C VAL A 74 -5.03 9.39 -6.21
N GLU A 75 -4.08 9.64 -5.31
CA GLU A 75 -3.77 10.99 -4.84
C GLU A 75 -3.08 11.82 -5.93
N SER A 76 -2.23 11.20 -6.77
CA SER A 76 -1.62 11.91 -7.90
C SER A 76 -2.66 12.31 -8.96
N ASP A 77 -3.64 11.45 -9.25
CA ASP A 77 -4.75 11.75 -10.15
C ASP A 77 -5.71 12.79 -9.54
N ALA A 78 -5.98 12.68 -8.23
CA ALA A 78 -6.76 13.65 -7.47
C ALA A 78 -6.06 15.01 -7.30
N GLN A 79 -4.73 15.09 -7.42
CA GLN A 79 -3.99 16.35 -7.47
C GLN A 79 -4.16 17.05 -8.82
N THR A 80 -4.29 16.30 -9.92
CA THR A 80 -4.70 16.85 -11.23
C THR A 80 -6.18 17.25 -11.27
N GLU A 81 -7.05 16.59 -10.51
CA GLU A 81 -8.48 16.92 -10.39
C GLU A 81 -8.85 17.81 -9.17
N LYS A 82 -7.88 18.13 -8.30
CA LYS A 82 -8.00 18.96 -7.08
C LYS A 82 -9.33 18.82 -6.31
N VAL A 83 -9.77 17.68 -5.75
CA VAL A 83 -10.83 17.74 -4.69
C VAL A 83 -11.16 16.52 -3.82
N PHE A 84 -10.73 15.28 -4.07
CA PHE A 84 -11.28 14.17 -3.27
C PHE A 84 -10.53 13.88 -1.97
N LYS A 85 -10.91 14.67 -0.96
CA LYS A 85 -10.88 14.39 0.48
C LYS A 85 -11.30 12.93 0.76
N VAL A 86 -10.64 12.30 1.75
CA VAL A 86 -11.03 11.03 2.45
C VAL A 86 -10.49 9.77 1.73
N PHE A 87 -9.53 9.03 2.29
CA PHE A 87 -9.72 8.19 3.48
C PHE A 87 -8.65 8.39 4.57
N SER A 88 -9.02 9.15 5.61
CA SER A 88 -8.58 8.86 6.97
C SER A 88 -9.55 7.87 7.59
N MET A 89 -9.14 6.61 7.80
CA MET A 89 -9.44 5.83 9.00
C MET A 89 -8.68 4.50 8.95
N GLY A 90 -7.68 4.34 9.81
CA GLY A 90 -6.87 3.14 9.91
C GLY A 90 -5.67 3.33 10.83
N GLU A 91 -5.95 3.52 12.12
CA GLU A 91 -5.03 3.64 13.27
C GLU A 91 -4.38 5.03 13.54
N PRO A 92 -4.56 5.62 14.74
CA PRO A 92 -3.77 6.76 15.17
C PRO A 92 -2.37 6.26 15.51
N GLN A 93 -1.43 6.41 14.59
CA GLN A 93 -0.02 6.37 14.96
C GLN A 93 0.27 7.70 15.67
N THR A 94 0.27 7.66 17.00
CA THR A 94 0.70 8.78 17.84
C THR A 94 2.16 9.10 17.49
N ALA A 95 2.37 10.01 16.56
CA ALA A 95 3.64 10.72 16.41
C ALA A 95 3.75 11.69 17.59
N PHE A 96 4.15 11.15 18.75
CA PHE A 96 4.53 11.97 19.89
C PHE A 96 5.88 12.62 19.56
N VAL A 97 5.84 13.88 19.14
CA VAL A 97 7.04 14.70 18.99
C VAL A 97 7.24 15.45 20.30
N SER A 98 8.19 15.01 21.12
CA SER A 98 8.60 15.73 22.32
C SER A 98 9.20 17.08 21.93
N LEU A 99 8.71 18.18 22.52
CA LEU A 99 9.15 19.57 22.28
C LEU A 99 10.59 19.89 22.74
N SER A 100 11.44 18.89 22.94
CA SER A 100 12.78 19.07 23.52
C SER A 100 13.87 19.46 22.52
N ASP A 101 13.56 19.58 21.22
CA ASP A 101 14.54 19.94 20.18
C ASP A 101 14.37 21.36 19.59
N ILE A 102 13.58 22.23 20.24
CA ILE A 102 13.70 23.67 19.99
C ILE A 102 14.90 24.19 20.80
N LYS A 103 16.07 24.22 20.16
CA LYS A 103 17.12 25.15 20.58
C LYS A 103 16.69 26.56 20.16
N ILE A 104 16.44 27.39 21.16
CA ILE A 104 16.32 28.84 21.06
C ILE A 104 17.71 29.43 20.84
#